data_AF-A0A1Z4VPA9-F1
#
_entry.id   AF-A0A1Z4VPA9-F1
#
_cell.length_a   1.000
_cell.length_b   1.000
_cell.length_c   1.000
_cell.angle_alpha   90.00
_cell.angle_beta   90.00
_cell.angle_gamma   90.00
#
_symmetry.space_group_name_H-M   'P 1'
#
loop_
_entity.id
_entity.type
_entity.pdbx_description
1 polymer ?
#
loop_
_entity_poly.entity_id
_entity_poly.type
_entity_poly.pdbx_seq_one_letter_code
_entity_poly.pdbx_strand_id
1 'polypeptide(L)'
;MKTGFYEARLAPIISDLTQVVVSLGLISVSLGYVNAVITDNSLLYSGAFWLRLVLLLSTVSFTCYSLLGYVADMEAGTDTGWAASCHSPSRIIILFLIDLTMLGEQGWMYGVLLVTDISDLGEAETLQPFSFQTVHFVLLALLAAAWHGTTFIWHLVAGSRIQGQLSHLSFLLAFGALALLAAWWQPADLFSQWLWALIYTAVVLLLFFTRGRKLVGQVLTRYRQDETESA
;
A
#
# COMPACT_ATOMS: atom_id res chain seq x y z
N MET A 1 2.63 -1.13 -31.82
CA MET A 1 1.35 -1.69 -31.32
C MET A 1 0.45 -0.54 -30.88
N LYS A 2 -0.87 -0.59 -31.11
CA LYS A 2 -1.80 0.36 -30.49
C LYS A 2 -1.97 -0.05 -29.02
N THR A 3 -1.67 0.85 -28.09
CA THR A 3 -1.94 0.65 -26.66
C THR A 3 -3.45 0.55 -26.42
N GLY A 4 -3.85 -0.26 -25.43
CA GLY A 4 -5.26 -0.46 -25.12
C GLY A 4 -5.92 0.81 -24.56
N PHE A 5 -7.25 0.97 -24.70
CA PHE A 5 -7.95 2.16 -24.17
C PHE A 5 -7.68 2.39 -22.68
N TYR A 6 -7.67 1.30 -21.89
CA TYR A 6 -7.40 1.38 -20.45
C TYR A 6 -6.02 1.96 -20.15
N GLU A 7 -4.98 1.36 -20.72
CA GLU A 7 -3.58 1.76 -20.58
C GLU A 7 -3.35 3.19 -21.07
N ALA A 8 -3.92 3.56 -22.22
CA ALA A 8 -3.69 4.86 -22.83
C ALA A 8 -4.47 6.02 -22.17
N ARG A 9 -5.57 5.73 -21.46
CA ARG A 9 -6.51 6.77 -20.98
C ARG A 9 -6.83 6.69 -19.49
N LEU A 10 -7.06 5.50 -18.95
CA LEU A 10 -7.47 5.32 -17.55
C LEU A 10 -6.28 5.10 -16.62
N ALA A 11 -5.27 4.35 -17.07
CA ALA A 11 -4.13 4.06 -16.23
C ALA A 11 -3.36 5.32 -15.76
N PRO A 12 -3.15 6.35 -16.60
CA PRO A 12 -2.58 7.61 -16.15
C PRO A 12 -3.45 8.31 -15.09
N ILE A 13 -4.77 8.33 -15.27
CA ILE A 13 -5.71 8.92 -14.31
C ILE A 13 -5.62 8.20 -12.96
N ILE A 14 -5.58 6.87 -12.96
CA ILE A 14 -5.42 6.08 -11.72
C ILE A 14 -4.07 6.36 -11.06
N SER A 15 -2.99 6.43 -11.84
CA SER A 15 -1.67 6.81 -11.32
C SER A 15 -1.68 8.20 -10.66
N ASP A 16 -2.29 9.18 -11.32
CA ASP A 16 -2.42 10.55 -10.79
C ASP A 16 -3.26 10.57 -9.52
N LEU A 17 -4.40 9.87 -9.50
CA LEU A 17 -5.24 9.73 -8.30
C LEU A 17 -4.50 9.02 -7.16
N THR A 18 -3.67 8.02 -7.47
CA THR A 18 -2.80 7.34 -6.48
C THR A 18 -1.86 8.34 -5.82
N GLN A 19 -1.17 9.16 -6.64
CA GLN A 19 -0.27 10.19 -6.13
C GLN A 19 -1.01 11.22 -5.27
N VAL A 20 -2.22 11.63 -5.67
CA VAL A 20 -3.05 12.56 -4.89
C VAL A 20 -3.46 11.95 -3.54
N VAL A 21 -3.97 10.71 -3.52
CA VAL A 21 -4.38 10.03 -2.29
C VAL A 21 -3.18 9.85 -1.35
N VAL A 22 -2.04 9.41 -1.87
CA VAL A 22 -0.80 9.26 -1.09
C VAL A 22 -0.33 10.60 -0.55
N SER A 23 -0.33 11.65 -1.36
CA SER A 23 0.11 12.99 -0.94
C SER A 23 -0.81 13.58 0.12
N LEU A 24 -2.13 13.51 -0.07
CA LEU A 24 -3.10 13.98 0.91
C LEU A 24 -3.00 13.18 2.22
N GLY A 25 -2.94 11.85 2.14
CA GLY A 25 -2.76 10.99 3.31
C GLY A 25 -1.47 11.32 4.08
N LEU A 26 -0.35 11.46 3.37
CA LEU A 26 0.94 11.86 3.94
C LEU A 26 0.87 13.21 4.63
N ILE A 27 0.31 14.23 3.98
CA ILE A 27 0.17 15.56 4.55
C ILE A 27 -0.71 15.52 5.79
N SER A 28 -1.90 14.91 5.70
CA SER A 28 -2.84 14.82 6.82
C SER A 28 -2.24 14.11 8.04
N VAL A 29 -1.59 12.96 7.84
CA VAL A 29 -0.96 12.24 8.94
C VAL A 29 0.25 13.01 9.48
N SER A 30 1.12 13.53 8.62
CA SER A 30 2.32 14.25 9.05
C SER A 30 1.99 15.53 9.84
N LEU A 31 0.96 16.27 9.43
CA LEU A 31 0.48 17.44 10.18
C LEU A 31 0.02 17.06 11.59
N GLY A 32 -0.70 15.94 11.74
CA GLY A 32 -1.09 15.42 13.06
C GLY A 32 0.11 15.12 13.95
N TYR A 33 1.17 14.50 13.40
CA TYR A 33 2.40 14.20 14.16
C TYR A 33 3.16 15.48 14.54
N VAL A 34 3.31 16.42 13.60
CA VAL A 34 3.98 17.71 13.85
C VAL A 34 3.24 18.49 14.93
N ASN A 35 1.92 18.62 14.81
CA ASN A 35 1.10 19.33 15.79
C ASN A 35 1.19 18.68 17.18
N ALA A 36 1.12 17.35 17.26
CA ALA A 36 1.22 16.67 18.54
C ALA A 36 2.60 16.87 19.21
N VAL A 37 3.70 16.85 18.45
CA VAL A 37 5.05 17.11 18.98
C VAL A 37 5.26 18.57 19.40
N ILE A 38 4.66 19.52 18.67
CA ILE A 38 4.70 20.95 19.05
C ILE A 38 3.92 21.18 20.35
N THR A 39 2.77 20.52 20.51
CA THR A 39 1.93 20.63 21.71
C THR A 39 2.55 19.94 22.93
N ASP A 40 3.13 18.75 22.76
CA ASP A 40 3.79 18.00 23.82
C ASP A 40 5.07 17.32 23.31
N ASN A 41 6.21 17.92 23.61
CA ASN A 41 7.52 17.40 23.20
C ASN A 41 7.94 16.12 23.94
N SER A 42 7.28 15.78 25.06
CA SER A 42 7.60 14.58 25.84
C SER A 42 7.27 13.31 25.06
N LEU A 43 6.37 13.41 24.07
CA LEU A 43 5.99 12.33 23.15
C LEU A 43 7.18 11.79 22.35
N LEU A 44 8.21 12.59 22.10
CA LEU A 44 9.45 12.14 21.44
C LEU A 44 10.22 11.08 22.24
N TYR A 45 9.98 10.99 23.54
CA TYR A 45 10.56 9.97 24.41
C TYR A 45 9.64 8.73 24.59
N SER A 46 8.44 8.75 23.99
CA SER A 46 7.50 7.63 24.04
C SER A 46 7.85 6.57 23.00
N GLY A 47 7.99 5.32 23.44
CA GLY A 47 8.16 4.19 22.52
C GLY A 47 6.97 4.00 21.56
N ALA A 48 5.76 4.40 21.98
CA ALA A 48 4.56 4.31 21.16
C ALA A 48 4.57 5.31 19.99
N PHE A 49 5.16 6.50 20.18
CA PHE A 49 5.37 7.48 19.12
C PHE A 49 6.25 6.90 18.00
N TRP A 50 7.41 6.35 18.36
CA TRP A 50 8.35 5.76 17.40
C TRP A 50 7.79 4.52 16.71
N LEU A 51 7.03 3.69 17.43
CA LEU A 51 6.34 2.53 16.85
C LEU A 51 5.37 2.96 15.74
N ARG A 52 4.55 3.98 16.03
CA ARG A 52 3.61 4.56 15.06
C ARG A 52 4.33 5.19 13.86
N LEU A 53 5.45 5.87 14.08
CA LEU A 53 6.29 6.41 13.01
C LEU A 53 6.86 5.30 12.10
N VAL A 54 7.34 4.20 12.67
CA VAL A 54 7.84 3.05 11.88
C VAL A 54 6.73 2.42 11.04
N LEU A 55 5.52 2.31 11.59
CA LEU A 55 4.37 1.84 10.82
C LEU A 55 3.95 2.82 9.74
N LEU A 56 4.03 4.13 9.99
CA LEU A 56 3.84 5.15 8.97
C LEU A 56 4.84 5.00 7.83
N LEU A 57 6.14 4.90 8.13
CA LEU A 57 7.17 4.68 7.12
C LEU A 57 6.96 3.36 6.36
N SER A 58 6.43 2.33 7.03
CA SER A 58 6.07 1.06 6.40
C SER A 58 4.87 1.20 5.47
N THR A 59 3.84 1.95 5.85
CA THR A 59 2.69 2.28 4.99
C THR A 59 3.12 3.11 3.79
N VAL A 60 3.99 4.12 4.00
CA VAL A 60 4.58 4.90 2.90
C VAL A 60 5.32 3.99 1.94
N SER A 61 6.18 3.11 2.47
CA SER A 61 6.88 2.11 1.67
C SER A 61 5.88 1.28 0.86
N PHE A 62 4.87 0.69 1.49
CA PHE A 62 3.85 -0.09 0.80
C PHE A 62 3.18 0.68 -0.35
N THR A 63 2.81 1.94 -0.13
CA THR A 63 2.20 2.78 -1.19
C THR A 63 3.17 3.14 -2.31
N CYS A 64 4.44 3.40 -1.99
CA CYS A 64 5.50 3.57 -2.99
C CYS A 64 5.69 2.31 -3.84
N TYR A 65 5.65 1.12 -3.22
CA TYR A 65 5.66 -0.14 -3.96
C TYR A 65 4.43 -0.24 -4.87
N SER A 66 3.24 0.08 -4.38
CA SER A 66 2.02 0.02 -5.19
C SER A 66 2.14 0.92 -6.42
N LEU A 67 2.62 2.15 -6.26
CA LEU A 67 2.78 3.09 -7.37
C LEU A 67 3.83 2.58 -8.36
N LEU A 68 4.99 2.16 -7.85
CA LEU A 68 6.08 1.63 -8.67
C LEU A 68 5.66 0.37 -9.43
N GLY A 69 5.00 -0.55 -8.75
CA GLY A 69 4.51 -1.80 -9.31
C GLY A 69 3.43 -1.56 -10.35
N TYR A 70 2.50 -0.65 -10.10
CA TYR A 70 1.45 -0.27 -11.05
C TYR A 70 2.05 0.33 -12.33
N VAL A 71 2.93 1.33 -12.21
CA VAL A 71 3.59 1.95 -13.37
C VAL A 71 4.44 0.92 -14.13
N ALA A 72 5.23 0.12 -13.41
CA ALA A 72 6.07 -0.90 -14.04
C ALA A 72 5.26 -2.01 -14.72
N ASP A 73 4.12 -2.43 -14.15
CA ASP A 73 3.24 -3.43 -14.77
C ASP A 73 2.57 -2.89 -16.05
N MET A 74 2.29 -1.58 -16.12
CA MET A 74 1.82 -0.93 -17.36
C MET A 74 2.93 -0.82 -18.40
N GLU A 75 4.10 -0.31 -18.02
CA GLU A 75 5.24 -0.08 -18.93
C GLU A 75 5.90 -1.37 -19.43
N ALA A 76 6.01 -2.40 -18.59
CA ALA A 76 6.64 -3.65 -19.01
C ALA A 76 5.77 -4.40 -20.04
N GLY A 77 4.44 -4.29 -19.95
CA GLY A 77 3.50 -5.01 -20.82
C GLY A 77 3.65 -6.54 -20.84
N THR A 78 4.51 -7.11 -20.00
CA THR A 78 4.94 -8.51 -20.04
C THR A 78 4.07 -9.41 -19.17
N ASP A 79 3.65 -8.95 -17.99
CA ASP A 79 2.82 -9.73 -17.05
C ASP A 79 1.31 -9.56 -17.29
N THR A 80 0.90 -8.45 -17.89
CA THR A 80 -0.49 -7.99 -18.07
C THR A 80 -0.91 -7.85 -19.54
N GLY A 81 -0.23 -8.55 -20.47
CA GLY A 81 -0.27 -8.40 -21.94
C GLY A 81 -1.64 -8.45 -22.67
N TRP A 82 -2.75 -8.29 -21.97
CA TRP A 82 -4.14 -8.32 -22.40
C TRP A 82 -4.89 -6.98 -22.29
N ALA A 83 -4.38 -5.97 -21.57
CA ALA A 83 -4.99 -4.62 -21.64
C ALA A 83 -4.95 -4.07 -23.09
N ALA A 84 -3.95 -4.50 -23.88
CA ALA A 84 -3.79 -4.20 -25.29
C ALA A 84 -4.83 -4.85 -26.25
N SER A 85 -5.58 -5.88 -25.81
CA SER A 85 -6.56 -6.59 -26.65
C SER A 85 -7.99 -6.55 -26.11
N CYS A 86 -8.21 -5.94 -24.93
CA CYS A 86 -9.49 -5.98 -24.26
C CYS A 86 -10.45 -4.87 -24.73
N HIS A 87 -11.34 -5.22 -25.66
CA HIS A 87 -12.34 -4.30 -26.23
C HIS A 87 -13.68 -4.25 -25.44
N SER A 88 -13.87 -5.06 -24.40
CA SER A 88 -15.14 -5.13 -23.67
C SER A 88 -15.32 -3.93 -22.73
N PRO A 89 -16.36 -3.07 -22.92
CA PRO A 89 -16.60 -1.92 -22.06
C PRO A 89 -16.85 -2.31 -20.60
N SER A 90 -17.58 -3.39 -20.34
CA SER A 90 -17.86 -3.85 -18.97
C SER A 90 -16.59 -4.22 -18.22
N ARG A 91 -15.65 -4.88 -18.90
CA ARG A 91 -14.36 -5.27 -18.31
C ARG A 91 -13.50 -4.04 -17.98
N ILE A 92 -13.52 -3.02 -18.84
CA ILE A 92 -12.84 -1.73 -18.60
C ILE A 92 -13.42 -1.04 -17.36
N ILE A 93 -14.74 -0.99 -17.23
CA ILE A 93 -15.42 -0.38 -16.07
C ILE A 93 -15.07 -1.14 -14.79
N ILE A 94 -15.11 -2.48 -14.82
CA ILE A 94 -14.78 -3.30 -13.65
C ILE A 94 -13.33 -3.07 -13.20
N LEU A 95 -12.37 -3.08 -14.14
CA LEU A 95 -10.96 -2.80 -13.81
C LEU A 95 -10.79 -1.42 -13.16
N PHE A 96 -11.47 -0.41 -13.70
CA PHE A 96 -11.43 0.94 -13.13
C PHE A 96 -12.01 0.99 -11.71
N LEU A 97 -13.14 0.34 -11.46
CA LEU A 97 -13.74 0.27 -10.11
C LEU A 97 -12.85 -0.50 -9.11
N ILE A 98 -12.17 -1.55 -9.57
CA ILE A 98 -11.20 -2.29 -8.75
C ILE A 98 -10.02 -1.39 -8.39
N ASP A 99 -9.48 -0.62 -9.33
CA ASP A 99 -8.40 0.34 -9.04
C ASP A 99 -8.84 1.44 -8.06
N LEU A 100 -10.07 1.97 -8.20
CA LEU A 100 -10.62 2.90 -7.22
C LEU A 100 -10.75 2.28 -5.80
N THR A 101 -11.04 0.98 -5.71
CA THR A 101 -11.08 0.27 -4.43
C THR A 101 -9.67 0.17 -3.83
N MET A 102 -8.66 -0.16 -4.65
CA MET A 102 -7.26 -0.17 -4.23
C MET A 102 -6.79 1.19 -3.69
N LEU A 103 -7.22 2.29 -4.32
CA LEU A 103 -6.95 3.65 -3.84
C LEU A 103 -7.60 3.90 -2.48
N GLY A 104 -8.85 3.47 -2.29
CA GLY A 104 -9.56 3.58 -1.02
C GLY A 104 -8.85 2.83 0.11
N GLU A 105 -8.40 1.60 -0.15
CA GLU A 105 -7.66 0.79 0.81
C GLU A 105 -6.35 1.47 1.26
N GLN A 106 -5.61 2.08 0.33
CA GLN A 106 -4.41 2.87 0.66
C GLN A 106 -4.74 4.10 1.49
N GLY A 107 -5.80 4.84 1.13
CA GLY A 107 -6.27 5.98 1.91
C GLY A 107 -6.65 5.58 3.34
N TRP A 108 -7.30 4.42 3.51
CA TRP A 108 -7.65 3.88 4.83
C TRP A 108 -6.43 3.49 5.66
N MET A 109 -5.33 3.00 5.06
CA MET A 109 -4.10 2.73 5.81
C MET A 109 -3.54 4.01 6.45
N TYR A 110 -3.57 5.14 5.73
CA TYR A 110 -3.22 6.44 6.31
C TYR A 110 -4.23 6.86 7.39
N GLY A 111 -5.52 6.60 7.17
CA GLY A 111 -6.58 6.86 8.16
C GLY A 111 -6.36 6.11 9.48
N VAL A 112 -5.93 4.84 9.45
CA VAL A 112 -5.60 4.05 10.66
C VAL A 112 -4.44 4.67 11.45
N LEU A 113 -3.54 5.39 10.77
CA LEU A 113 -2.37 6.03 11.38
C LEU A 113 -2.60 7.51 11.71
N LEU A 114 -3.76 8.06 11.38
CA LEU A 114 -4.10 9.45 11.60
C LEU A 114 -4.16 9.73 13.11
N VAL A 115 -3.50 10.81 13.51
CA VAL A 115 -3.58 11.37 14.87
C VAL A 115 -4.55 12.55 14.78
N THR A 116 -5.76 12.40 15.30
CA THR A 116 -6.73 13.49 15.41
C THR A 116 -6.49 14.30 16.69
N ASP A 117 -6.96 15.54 16.70
CA ASP A 117 -6.62 16.53 17.72
C ASP A 117 -6.84 16.05 19.16
N ILE A 118 -5.85 16.34 20.01
CA ILE A 118 -5.86 16.08 21.46
C ILE A 118 -6.98 16.85 22.16
N SER A 119 -7.51 17.91 21.52
CA SER A 119 -8.54 18.80 22.06
C SER A 119 -9.99 18.31 21.93
N ASP A 120 -10.28 17.31 21.10
CA ASP A 120 -11.64 16.75 20.93
C ASP A 120 -11.94 15.60 21.91
N LEU A 121 -10.94 15.19 22.68
CA LEU A 121 -11.06 14.18 23.73
C LEU A 121 -11.29 14.93 25.03
N GLY A 122 -12.57 15.21 25.33
CA GLY A 122 -12.98 15.89 26.55
C GLY A 122 -12.30 15.33 27.80
N GLU A 123 -12.24 16.12 28.86
CA GLU A 123 -11.46 15.93 30.12
C GLU A 123 -11.56 14.55 30.82
N ALA A 124 -12.36 13.62 30.31
CA ALA A 124 -12.51 12.26 30.80
C ALA A 124 -11.93 11.22 29.82
N GLU A 125 -10.62 11.27 29.61
CA GLU A 125 -9.71 10.13 29.49
C GLU A 125 -8.39 10.67 28.94
N THR A 126 -7.28 10.43 29.64
CA THR A 126 -5.92 10.61 29.13
C THR A 126 -5.68 9.63 27.99
N LEU A 127 -6.35 9.83 26.86
CA LEU A 127 -6.10 9.14 25.61
C LEU A 127 -4.75 9.66 25.12
N GLN A 128 -3.71 8.91 25.46
CA GLN A 128 -2.37 9.09 24.92
C GLN A 128 -2.52 9.13 23.39
N PRO A 129 -2.25 10.27 22.72
CA PRO A 129 -2.58 10.45 21.29
C PRO A 129 -1.86 9.45 20.38
N PHE A 130 -0.81 8.81 20.91
CA PHE A 130 -0.02 7.76 20.24
C PHE A 130 -0.23 6.36 20.81
N SER A 131 -1.23 6.13 21.67
CA SER A 131 -1.51 4.78 22.19
C SER A 131 -1.83 3.84 21.02
N PHE A 132 -0.88 2.95 20.75
CA PHE A 132 -0.99 1.99 19.67
C PHE A 132 -1.61 0.72 20.23
N GLN A 133 -2.86 0.49 19.86
CA GLN A 133 -3.60 -0.72 20.20
C GLN A 133 -3.44 -1.76 19.10
N THR A 134 -3.46 -3.05 19.46
CA THR A 134 -3.45 -4.21 18.55
C THR A 134 -4.40 -4.03 17.35
N VAL A 135 -5.56 -3.40 17.55
CA VAL A 135 -6.53 -3.14 16.49
C VAL A 135 -5.92 -2.36 15.31
N HIS A 136 -5.05 -1.39 15.56
CA HIS A 136 -4.41 -0.62 14.48
C HIS A 136 -3.52 -1.52 13.63
N PHE A 137 -2.76 -2.42 14.26
CA PHE A 137 -1.93 -3.40 13.55
C PHE A 137 -2.77 -4.35 12.71
N VAL A 138 -3.83 -4.91 13.32
CA VAL A 138 -4.75 -5.82 12.64
C VAL A 138 -5.40 -5.13 11.44
N LEU A 139 -5.82 -3.88 11.59
CA LEU A 139 -6.40 -3.10 10.50
C LEU A 139 -5.39 -2.84 9.38
N LEU A 140 -4.15 -2.45 9.69
CA LEU A 140 -3.10 -2.25 8.66
C LEU A 140 -2.81 -3.55 7.90
N ALA A 141 -2.67 -4.67 8.62
CA ALA A 141 -2.45 -5.98 8.00
C ALA A 141 -3.65 -6.43 7.17
N LEU A 142 -4.89 -6.23 7.65
CA LEU A 142 -6.10 -6.55 6.89
C LEU A 142 -6.26 -5.68 5.65
N LEU A 143 -5.95 -4.39 5.73
CA LEU A 143 -5.99 -3.49 4.58
C LEU A 143 -4.93 -3.86 3.56
N ALA A 144 -3.73 -4.27 3.98
CA ALA A 144 -2.68 -4.74 3.07
C ALA A 144 -3.06 -6.06 2.41
N ALA A 145 -3.68 -6.97 3.17
CA ALA A 145 -4.26 -8.20 2.64
C ALA A 145 -5.36 -7.90 1.63
N ALA A 146 -6.31 -7.03 1.97
CA ALA A 146 -7.40 -6.60 1.11
C ALA A 146 -6.87 -6.00 -0.19
N TRP A 147 -5.89 -5.10 -0.11
CA TRP A 147 -5.20 -4.54 -1.28
C TRP A 147 -4.64 -5.61 -2.20
N HIS A 148 -3.90 -6.58 -1.66
CA HIS A 148 -3.40 -7.68 -2.46
C HIS A 148 -4.50 -8.59 -3.03
N GLY A 149 -5.60 -8.77 -2.31
CA GLY A 149 -6.79 -9.48 -2.80
C GLY A 149 -7.45 -8.75 -3.97
N THR A 150 -7.60 -7.43 -3.85
CA THR A 150 -8.13 -6.55 -4.88
C THR A 150 -7.22 -6.55 -6.11
N THR A 151 -5.89 -6.49 -5.95
CA THR A 151 -4.94 -6.63 -7.06
C THR A 151 -4.94 -8.03 -7.68
N PHE A 152 -5.13 -9.08 -6.88
CA PHE A 152 -5.29 -10.44 -7.40
C PHE A 152 -6.53 -10.55 -8.29
N ILE A 153 -7.68 -10.03 -7.83
CA ILE A 153 -8.92 -9.96 -8.63
C ILE A 153 -8.69 -9.12 -9.88
N TRP A 154 -7.98 -7.98 -9.77
CA TRP A 154 -7.60 -7.18 -10.91
C TRP A 154 -6.83 -8.00 -11.95
N HIS A 155 -5.83 -8.80 -11.54
CA HIS A 155 -5.07 -9.65 -12.45
C HIS A 155 -5.91 -10.77 -13.08
N LEU A 156 -6.87 -11.35 -12.35
CA LEU A 156 -7.82 -12.31 -12.90
C LEU A 156 -8.70 -11.65 -13.96
N VAL A 157 -9.29 -10.51 -13.64
CA VAL A 157 -10.11 -9.74 -14.57
C VAL A 157 -9.26 -9.29 -15.75
N ALA A 158 -8.01 -8.86 -15.57
CA ALA A 158 -7.11 -8.42 -16.63
C ALA A 158 -6.55 -9.58 -17.49
N GLY A 159 -6.67 -10.84 -17.05
CA GLY A 159 -6.12 -12.00 -17.76
C GLY A 159 -4.58 -12.05 -17.71
N SER A 160 -4.01 -11.66 -16.57
CA SER A 160 -2.55 -11.61 -16.37
C SER A 160 -1.94 -13.00 -16.22
N ARG A 161 -0.61 -13.10 -16.34
CA ARG A 161 0.13 -14.35 -16.12
C ARG A 161 -0.08 -14.89 -14.69
N ILE A 162 -0.11 -16.21 -14.56
CA ILE A 162 -0.30 -16.89 -13.28
C ILE A 162 0.77 -16.51 -12.24
N GLN A 163 1.99 -16.17 -12.67
CA GLN A 163 3.06 -15.74 -11.76
C GLN A 163 2.73 -14.40 -11.07
N GLY A 164 2.14 -13.45 -11.80
CA GLY A 164 1.66 -12.18 -11.25
C GLY A 164 0.50 -12.41 -10.27
N GLN A 165 -0.40 -13.33 -10.59
CA GLN A 165 -1.49 -13.73 -9.70
C GLN A 165 -0.98 -14.40 -8.41
N LEU A 166 -0.11 -15.41 -8.53
CA LEU A 166 0.39 -16.18 -7.38
C LEU A 166 1.19 -15.33 -6.39
N SER A 167 1.94 -14.33 -6.88
CA SER A 167 2.66 -13.44 -5.98
C SER A 167 1.69 -12.58 -5.16
N HIS A 168 0.66 -11.98 -5.75
CA HIS A 168 -0.36 -11.26 -4.98
C HIS A 168 -1.14 -12.18 -4.02
N LEU A 169 -1.47 -13.40 -4.45
CA LEU A 169 -2.08 -14.39 -3.57
C LEU A 169 -1.18 -14.72 -2.38
N SER A 170 0.13 -14.87 -2.60
CA SER A 170 1.07 -15.17 -1.52
C SER A 170 1.16 -14.03 -0.49
N PHE A 171 1.13 -12.77 -0.93
CA PHE A 171 1.13 -11.62 -0.02
C PHE A 171 -0.23 -11.42 0.65
N LEU A 172 -1.34 -11.66 -0.05
CA LEU A 172 -2.69 -11.72 0.55
C LEU A 172 -2.71 -12.70 1.73
N LEU A 173 -2.20 -13.92 1.52
CA LEU A 173 -2.13 -14.93 2.58
C LEU A 173 -1.17 -14.52 3.70
N ALA A 174 -0.02 -13.94 3.38
CA ALA A 174 0.96 -13.50 4.39
C ALA A 174 0.39 -12.41 5.30
N PHE A 175 -0.19 -11.35 4.72
CA PHE A 175 -0.81 -10.27 5.50
C PHE A 175 -2.09 -10.72 6.20
N GLY A 176 -2.89 -11.58 5.57
CA GLY A 176 -4.07 -12.18 6.20
C GLY A 176 -3.71 -13.04 7.41
N ALA A 177 -2.68 -13.88 7.30
CA ALA A 177 -2.15 -14.65 8.42
C ALA A 177 -1.60 -13.73 9.52
N LEU A 178 -0.87 -12.68 9.16
CA LEU A 178 -0.35 -11.70 10.10
C LEU A 178 -1.47 -11.01 10.89
N ALA A 179 -2.55 -10.60 10.22
CA ALA A 179 -3.73 -10.02 10.84
C ALA A 179 -4.40 -10.98 11.81
N LEU A 180 -4.66 -12.22 11.37
CA LEU A 180 -5.30 -13.25 12.20
C LEU A 180 -4.45 -13.63 13.42
N LEU A 181 -3.14 -13.81 13.23
CA LEU A 181 -2.23 -14.15 14.32
C LEU A 181 -2.10 -13.02 15.33
N ALA A 182 -2.04 -11.75 14.88
CA ALA A 182 -2.01 -10.62 15.80
C ALA A 182 -3.34 -10.42 16.54
N ALA A 183 -4.47 -10.64 15.86
CA ALA A 183 -5.79 -10.62 16.48
C ALA A 183 -5.96 -11.74 17.53
N TRP A 184 -5.33 -12.90 17.30
CA TRP A 184 -5.32 -13.99 18.26
C TRP A 184 -4.35 -13.74 19.43
N TRP A 185 -3.13 -13.29 19.15
CA TRP A 185 -2.09 -13.07 20.16
C TRP A 185 -2.39 -11.88 21.08
N GLN A 186 -2.97 -10.80 20.54
CA GLN A 186 -3.22 -9.55 21.27
C GLN A 186 -1.96 -8.96 21.93
N PRO A 187 -0.95 -8.51 21.14
CA PRO A 187 0.28 -7.93 21.69
C PRO A 187 0.00 -6.70 22.58
N ALA A 188 0.12 -6.89 23.89
CA ALA A 188 -0.26 -5.91 24.88
C ALA A 188 0.92 -5.06 25.38
N ASP A 189 2.12 -5.65 25.45
CA ASP A 189 3.33 -4.95 25.89
C ASP A 189 4.09 -4.32 24.71
N LEU A 190 4.87 -3.28 24.99
CA LEU A 190 5.58 -2.53 23.97
C LEU A 190 6.58 -3.40 23.18
N PHE A 191 7.22 -4.38 23.82
CA PHE A 191 8.19 -5.25 23.15
C PHE A 191 7.51 -6.15 22.12
N SER A 192 6.39 -6.80 22.48
CA SER A 192 5.63 -7.59 21.52
C SER A 192 5.06 -6.74 20.38
N GLN A 193 4.60 -5.52 20.66
CA GLN A 193 4.15 -4.59 19.61
C GLN A 193 5.26 -4.24 18.62
N TRP A 194 6.49 -3.98 19.09
CA TRP A 194 7.65 -3.77 18.22
C TRP A 194 7.98 -4.98 17.37
N LEU A 195 7.95 -6.19 17.95
CA LEU A 195 8.17 -7.42 17.22
C LEU A 195 7.17 -7.56 16.05
N TRP A 196 5.88 -7.35 16.30
CA TRP A 196 4.85 -7.42 15.27
C TRP A 196 5.01 -6.34 14.20
N ALA A 197 5.30 -5.10 14.60
CA ALA A 197 5.58 -4.01 13.66
C ALA A 197 6.78 -4.34 12.75
N LEU A 198 7.86 -4.87 13.31
CA LEU A 198 9.04 -5.28 12.53
C LEU A 198 8.72 -6.43 11.57
N ILE A 199 7.90 -7.41 11.97
CA ILE A 199 7.45 -8.48 11.08
C ILE A 199 6.62 -7.88 9.93
N TYR A 200 5.67 -6.99 10.22
CA TYR A 200 4.89 -6.30 9.19
C TYR A 200 5.79 -5.53 8.22
N THR A 201 6.72 -4.72 8.74
CA THR A 201 7.70 -3.98 7.94
C THR A 201 8.54 -4.92 7.08
N ALA A 202 8.99 -6.06 7.64
CA ALA A 202 9.77 -7.04 6.91
C ALA A 202 8.98 -7.65 5.74
N VAL A 203 7.69 -7.93 5.91
CA VAL A 203 6.82 -8.41 4.82
C VAL A 203 6.64 -7.34 3.74
N VAL A 204 6.45 -6.07 4.12
CA VAL A 204 6.40 -4.94 3.17
C VAL A 204 7.73 -4.77 2.42
N LEU A 205 8.87 -4.90 3.08
CA LEU A 205 10.18 -4.81 2.42
C LEU A 205 10.43 -6.00 1.50
N LEU A 206 9.99 -7.20 1.90
CA LEU A 206 10.08 -8.39 1.06
C LEU A 206 9.33 -8.18 -0.28
N LEU A 207 8.18 -7.52 -0.25
CA LEU A 207 7.41 -7.14 -1.44
C LEU A 207 8.22 -6.25 -2.40
N PHE A 208 8.93 -5.24 -1.87
CA PHE A 208 9.84 -4.40 -2.67
C PHE A 208 10.97 -5.20 -3.29
N PHE A 209 11.71 -5.96 -2.49
CA PHE A 209 12.95 -6.59 -2.94
C PHE A 209 12.71 -7.82 -3.82
N THR A 210 11.55 -8.47 -3.71
CA THR A 210 11.18 -9.60 -4.56
C THR A 210 10.47 -9.13 -5.82
N ARG A 211 9.24 -8.62 -5.70
CA ARG A 211 8.42 -8.23 -6.86
C ARG A 211 8.82 -6.88 -7.42
N GLY A 212 8.96 -5.84 -6.58
CA GLY A 212 9.32 -4.50 -7.05
C GLY A 212 10.62 -4.48 -7.86
N ARG A 213 11.68 -5.12 -7.34
CA ARG A 213 12.96 -5.26 -8.05
C ARG A 213 12.83 -6.00 -9.38
N LYS A 214 12.04 -7.08 -9.44
CA LYS A 214 11.83 -7.84 -10.66
C LYS A 214 11.16 -6.98 -11.74
N LEU A 215 10.10 -6.26 -11.37
CA LEU A 215 9.34 -5.42 -12.28
C LEU A 215 10.19 -4.27 -12.84
N VAL A 216 10.90 -3.54 -11.97
CA VAL A 216 11.80 -2.47 -12.40
C VAL A 216 12.91 -3.01 -13.30
N GLY A 217 13.48 -4.18 -12.97
CA GLY A 217 14.49 -4.83 -13.82
C GLY A 217 13.99 -5.16 -15.22
N GLN A 218 12.74 -5.61 -15.35
CA GLN A 218 12.11 -5.88 -16.64
C GLN A 218 11.93 -4.59 -17.47
N VAL A 219 11.44 -3.52 -16.83
CA VAL A 219 11.28 -2.21 -17.48
C VAL A 219 12.62 -1.66 -17.97
N LEU A 220 13.66 -1.67 -17.13
CA LEU A 220 15.00 -1.21 -17.50
C LEU A 220 15.62 -2.03 -18.65
N THR A 221 15.35 -3.34 -18.69
CA THR A 221 15.84 -4.20 -19.78
C THR A 221 15.19 -3.80 -21.10
N ARG A 222 13.89 -3.52 -21.09
CA ARG A 222 13.13 -3.08 -22.27
C ARG A 222 13.65 -1.74 -22.80
N TYR A 223 13.83 -0.75 -21.93
CA TYR A 223 14.38 0.57 -22.34
C TYR A 223 15.73 0.45 -23.05
N ARG A 224 16.63 -0.40 -22.55
CA ARG A 224 17.92 -0.64 -23.21
C ARG A 224 17.77 -1.25 -24.60
N GLN A 225 16.84 -2.19 -24.78
CA GLN A 225 16.58 -2.80 -26.09
C GLN A 225 16.08 -1.75 -27.09
N ASP A 226 15.12 -0.92 -26.68
CA ASP A 226 14.56 0.15 -27.53
C ASP A 226 15.65 1.18 -27.93
N GLU A 227 16.55 1.55 -27.02
CA GLU A 227 17.70 2.41 -27.34
C GLU A 227 18.63 1.78 -28.39
N THR A 228 18.88 0.47 -28.29
CA THR A 228 19.77 -0.25 -29.21
C THR A 228 19.17 -0.41 -30.60
N GLU A 229 17.85 -0.54 -30.71
CA GLU A 229 17.13 -0.62 -31.99
C GLU A 229 16.98 0.75 -32.69
N SER A 230 17.14 1.84 -31.94
CA SER A 230 17.04 3.21 -32.44
C SER A 230 18.36 3.85 -32.91
N ALA A 231 19.49 3.20 -32.61
CA ALA A 231 20.85 3.66 -32.92
C ALA A 231 21.42 3.00 -34.19
#